data_AF-A0A9E0LVK4-F1
#
_entry.id   AF-A0A9E0LVK4-F1
#
_cell.length_a   1.000
_cell.length_b   1.000
_cell.length_c   1.000
_cell.angle_alpha   90.00
_cell.angle_beta   90.00
_cell.angle_gamma   90.00
#
_symmetry.space_group_name_H-M   'P 1'
#
loop_
_entity.id
_entity.type
_entity.pdbx_description
1 polymer ?
#
loop_
_entity_poly.entity_id
_entity_poly.type
_entity_poly.pdbx_seq_one_letter_code
_entity_poly.pdbx_strand_id
1 'polypeptide(L)'
;MACSPDCGPQEVCNETTGQCFELDLNCPAGGPIAQFDPSALGIATNELADGRYDAASRAELLSYIGVKRGQIAISWGQIQPSPHAPYDWAKADSRIEALVSEGLDPVVLLGDPAPWAGRGHRILDLPAWSDFVRAAVSRYGGGSSGNGTVRNWQFENEPNLPISPYYGDPAGYAALLKRMMTEAHAVDATARVWGPSVVWLAGNDGYGTNGTGGPGCVACPDCTE
;
A
#
# COMPACT_ATOMS: atom_id res chain seq x y z
N MET A 1 5.70 39.78 -2.72
CA MET A 1 4.87 40.98 -3.00
C MET A 1 3.50 40.67 -2.44
N ALA A 2 2.91 41.56 -1.62
CA ALA A 2 1.54 41.36 -1.16
C ALA A 2 0.59 41.73 -2.29
N CYS A 3 -0.41 40.89 -2.59
CA CYS A 3 -1.48 41.28 -3.49
C CYS A 3 -2.18 42.51 -2.91
N SER A 4 -2.09 43.61 -3.65
CA SER A 4 -2.73 44.88 -3.33
C SER A 4 -3.02 45.56 -4.67
N PRO A 5 -4.31 45.85 -4.99
CA PRO A 5 -5.50 45.66 -4.15
C PRO A 5 -5.91 44.18 -3.98
N ASP A 6 -6.84 43.94 -3.05
CA ASP A 6 -7.44 42.62 -2.81
C ASP A 6 -8.05 42.08 -4.10
N CYS A 7 -7.79 40.80 -4.39
CA CYS A 7 -8.40 40.11 -5.52
C CYS A 7 -9.93 40.09 -5.40
N GLY A 8 -10.64 39.99 -6.54
CA GLY A 8 -12.09 39.89 -6.56
C GLY A 8 -12.62 38.64 -5.83
N PRO A 9 -13.92 38.57 -5.52
CA PRO A 9 -14.53 37.53 -4.68
C PRO A 9 -14.42 36.08 -5.19
N GLN A 10 -13.89 35.85 -6.40
CA GLN A 10 -13.64 34.52 -6.99
C GLN A 10 -12.20 34.34 -7.49
N GLU A 11 -11.33 35.30 -7.21
CA GLU A 11 -9.95 35.29 -7.65
C GLU A 11 -9.02 34.86 -6.50
N VAL A 12 -8.01 34.07 -6.84
CA VAL A 12 -6.94 33.65 -5.95
C VAL A 12 -5.68 34.44 -6.29
N CYS A 13 -4.99 34.93 -5.26
CA CYS A 13 -3.70 35.62 -5.40
C CYS A 13 -2.57 34.59 -5.60
N ASN A 14 -1.80 34.72 -6.67
CA ASN A 14 -0.50 34.10 -6.78
C ASN A 14 0.52 34.91 -5.96
N GLU A 15 0.90 34.42 -4.78
CA GLU A 15 1.82 35.14 -3.87
C GLU A 15 3.23 35.35 -4.44
N THR A 16 3.61 34.58 -5.46
CA THR A 16 4.90 34.70 -6.15
C THR A 16 4.88 35.81 -7.19
N THR A 17 3.81 35.90 -7.99
CA THR A 17 3.70 36.86 -9.11
C THR A 17 2.90 38.11 -8.77
N GLY A 18 2.12 38.10 -7.68
CA GLY A 18 1.19 39.16 -7.31
C GLY A 18 -0.04 39.26 -8.20
N GLN A 19 -0.28 38.27 -9.08
CA GLN A 19 -1.41 38.25 -10.00
C GLN A 19 -2.63 37.58 -9.39
N CYS A 20 -3.81 38.14 -9.63
CA CYS A 20 -5.09 37.52 -9.34
C CYS A 20 -5.52 36.65 -10.53
N PHE A 21 -6.04 35.46 -10.26
CA PHE A 21 -6.62 34.59 -11.29
C PHE A 21 -7.88 33.93 -10.75
N GLU A 22 -8.90 33.76 -11.60
CA GLU A 22 -10.08 32.98 -11.24
C GLU A 22 -9.68 31.50 -11.16
N LEU A 23 -9.89 30.90 -9.99
CA LEU A 23 -9.77 29.46 -9.84
C LEU A 23 -11.07 28.86 -10.36
N ASP A 24 -11.10 28.46 -11.64
CA ASP A 24 -12.23 27.74 -12.19
C ASP A 24 -12.28 26.33 -11.57
N LEU A 25 -13.02 26.21 -10.46
CA LEU A 25 -13.35 24.96 -9.79
C LEU A 25 -14.55 24.24 -10.43
N ASN A 26 -14.95 24.61 -11.64
CA ASN A 26 -15.95 23.85 -12.38
C ASN A 26 -15.44 22.42 -12.59
N CYS A 27 -15.81 21.55 -11.66
CA CYS A 27 -15.72 20.12 -11.82
C CYS A 27 -16.88 19.74 -12.76
N PRO A 28 -16.65 19.48 -14.06
CA PRO A 28 -17.73 19.03 -14.92
C PRO A 28 -18.38 17.82 -14.26
N ALA A 29 -19.71 17.81 -14.16
CA ALA A 29 -20.43 16.66 -13.64
C ALA A 29 -20.02 15.41 -14.43
N GLY A 30 -19.40 14.44 -13.75
CA GLY A 30 -18.86 13.23 -14.37
C GLY A 30 -17.38 13.29 -14.81
N GLY A 31 -16.66 14.38 -14.53
CA GLY A 31 -15.21 14.48 -14.73
C GLY A 31 -14.39 13.65 -13.73
N PRO A 32 -13.07 13.50 -13.93
CA PRO A 32 -12.21 12.60 -13.13
C PRO A 32 -12.23 12.89 -11.62
N ILE A 33 -12.41 14.15 -11.22
CA ILE A 33 -12.47 14.57 -9.81
C ILE A 33 -13.79 14.14 -9.14
N ALA A 34 -14.89 14.07 -9.89
CA ALA A 34 -16.18 13.59 -9.39
C ALA A 34 -16.19 12.07 -9.11
N GLN A 35 -15.11 11.37 -9.45
CA GLN A 35 -14.92 9.93 -9.25
C GLN A 35 -13.96 9.59 -8.11
N PHE A 36 -13.44 10.58 -7.37
CA PHE A 36 -12.59 10.31 -6.21
C PHE A 36 -13.41 9.64 -5.12
N ASP A 37 -13.09 8.38 -4.84
CA ASP A 37 -13.60 7.66 -3.68
C ASP A 37 -12.64 7.89 -2.51
N PRO A 38 -13.03 8.61 -1.44
CA PRO A 38 -12.19 8.77 -0.26
C PRO A 38 -11.82 7.43 0.40
N SER A 39 -12.61 6.37 0.16
CA SER A 39 -12.26 5.03 0.57
C SER A 39 -11.00 4.51 -0.12
N ALA A 40 -10.60 5.06 -1.26
CA ALA A 40 -9.38 4.72 -1.98
C ALA A 40 -8.10 5.17 -1.26
N LEU A 41 -8.17 6.15 -0.36
CA LEU A 41 -6.99 6.68 0.34
C LEU A 41 -6.49 5.71 1.41
N GLY A 42 -5.23 5.30 1.26
CA GLY A 42 -4.51 4.45 2.20
C GLY A 42 -3.10 4.97 2.50
N ILE A 43 -2.54 4.57 3.63
CA ILE A 43 -1.15 4.87 4.01
C ILE A 43 -0.43 3.59 4.40
N ALA A 44 0.79 3.42 3.89
CA ALA A 44 1.71 2.40 4.37
C ALA A 44 2.34 2.81 5.70
N THR A 45 2.20 1.97 6.71
CA THR A 45 2.57 2.29 8.10
C THR A 45 3.86 1.62 8.54
N ASN A 46 4.51 0.89 7.63
CA ASN A 46 5.74 0.13 7.88
C ASN A 46 6.84 1.07 8.40
N GLU A 47 6.94 2.26 7.81
CA GLU A 47 7.87 3.34 8.19
C GLU A 47 7.52 4.02 9.52
N LEU A 48 6.27 3.88 9.97
CA LEU A 48 5.83 4.35 11.29
C LEU A 48 6.09 3.29 12.39
N ALA A 49 6.75 2.17 12.06
CA ALA A 49 7.11 1.14 13.04
C ALA A 49 8.48 1.39 13.70
N ASP A 50 9.04 2.60 13.59
CA ASP A 50 10.32 3.03 14.16
C ASP A 50 10.34 3.10 15.71
N GLY A 51 9.24 2.71 16.36
CA GLY A 51 9.09 2.63 17.81
C GLY A 51 8.67 3.95 18.47
N ARG A 52 8.50 5.04 17.71
CA ARG A 52 8.03 6.32 18.27
C ARG A 52 6.56 6.28 18.68
N TYR A 53 5.77 5.46 18.00
CA TYR A 53 4.35 5.29 18.26
C TYR A 53 3.99 3.81 18.28
N ASP A 54 3.16 3.41 19.25
CA ASP A 54 2.61 2.06 19.30
C ASP A 54 1.54 1.83 18.21
N ALA A 55 0.99 0.62 18.14
CA ALA A 55 0.01 0.29 17.11
C ALA A 55 -1.27 1.13 17.22
N ALA A 56 -1.77 1.37 18.44
CA ALA A 56 -3.00 2.11 18.68
C ALA A 56 -2.86 3.59 18.28
N SER A 57 -1.80 4.25 18.75
CA SER A 57 -1.56 5.68 18.45
C SER A 57 -1.43 5.93 16.95
N ARG A 58 -0.83 5.00 16.21
CA ARG A 58 -0.71 5.10 14.74
C ARG A 58 -2.06 4.94 14.06
N ALA A 59 -2.87 3.98 14.48
CA ALA A 59 -4.19 3.78 13.91
C ALA A 59 -5.10 4.98 14.18
N GLU A 60 -5.07 5.54 15.39
CA GLU A 60 -5.80 6.75 15.76
C GLU A 60 -5.40 7.92 14.85
N LEU A 61 -4.10 8.15 14.64
CA LEU A 61 -3.62 9.20 13.73
C LEU A 61 -4.11 9.03 12.30
N LEU A 62 -4.11 7.81 11.77
CA LEU A 62 -4.62 7.52 10.42
C LEU A 62 -6.11 7.81 10.30
N SER A 63 -6.89 7.38 11.29
CA SER A 63 -8.33 7.64 11.37
C SER A 63 -8.60 9.15 11.45
N TYR A 64 -7.85 9.86 12.30
CA TYR A 64 -7.95 11.30 12.50
C TYR A 64 -7.74 12.09 11.20
N ILE A 65 -6.77 11.69 10.37
CA ILE A 65 -6.52 12.35 9.07
C ILE A 65 -7.45 11.84 7.94
N GLY A 66 -8.44 11.01 8.26
CA GLY A 66 -9.49 10.58 7.34
C GLY A 66 -9.12 9.42 6.41
N VAL A 67 -7.97 8.76 6.64
CA VAL A 67 -7.54 7.60 5.87
C VAL A 67 -8.49 6.43 6.12
N LYS A 68 -8.68 5.56 5.11
CA LYS A 68 -9.55 4.39 5.21
C LYS A 68 -8.81 3.06 5.16
N ARG A 69 -7.56 3.05 4.71
CA ARG A 69 -6.71 1.83 4.70
C ARG A 69 -5.36 2.06 5.37
N GLY A 70 -4.97 1.13 6.21
CA GLY A 70 -3.61 1.06 6.76
C GLY A 70 -2.90 -0.18 6.22
N GLN A 71 -1.77 -0.02 5.53
CA GLN A 71 -0.93 -1.15 5.15
C GLN A 71 0.08 -1.48 6.27
N ILE A 72 0.18 -2.75 6.63
CA ILE A 72 1.15 -3.27 7.59
C ILE A 72 1.90 -4.48 7.01
N ALA A 73 3.18 -4.59 7.35
CA ALA A 73 3.98 -5.77 7.08
C ALA A 73 3.94 -6.77 8.25
N ILE A 74 3.83 -8.05 7.88
CA ILE A 74 3.91 -9.21 8.76
C ILE A 74 5.02 -10.12 8.23
N SER A 75 6.01 -10.38 9.09
CA SER A 75 7.16 -11.22 8.79
C SER A 75 6.91 -12.67 9.20
N TRP A 76 7.06 -13.60 8.26
CA TRP A 76 6.98 -15.03 8.58
C TRP A 76 8.07 -15.46 9.55
N GLY A 77 9.30 -14.97 9.38
CA GLY A 77 10.39 -15.27 10.31
C GLY A 77 10.17 -14.81 11.75
N GLN A 78 9.39 -13.74 11.97
CA GLN A 78 8.98 -13.32 13.32
C GLN A 78 7.89 -14.22 13.91
N ILE A 79 6.95 -14.70 13.09
CA ILE A 79 5.84 -15.54 13.54
C ILE A 79 6.24 -17.00 13.72
N GLN A 80 7.17 -17.51 12.90
CA GLN A 80 7.60 -18.90 12.93
C GLN A 80 9.13 -19.03 12.76
N PRO A 81 9.92 -18.75 13.81
CA PRO A 81 11.37 -18.67 13.70
C PRO A 81 12.06 -20.02 13.44
N SER A 82 11.38 -21.15 13.68
CA SER A 82 11.89 -22.50 13.43
C SER A 82 10.80 -23.43 12.86
N PRO A 83 11.15 -24.54 12.19
CA PRO A 83 10.18 -25.38 11.48
C PRO A 83 9.13 -26.03 12.38
N HIS A 84 9.45 -26.19 13.67
CA HIS A 84 8.55 -26.81 14.66
C HIS A 84 8.03 -25.81 15.69
N ALA A 85 8.41 -24.52 15.59
CA ALA A 85 7.80 -23.50 16.43
C ALA A 85 6.32 -23.35 16.05
N PRO A 86 5.42 -23.21 17.03
CA PRO A 86 4.06 -22.76 16.75
C PRO A 86 4.09 -21.35 16.17
N TYR A 87 3.04 -20.98 15.45
CA TYR A 87 2.85 -19.61 15.00
C TYR A 87 2.59 -18.68 16.20
N ASP A 88 3.44 -17.68 16.39
CA ASP A 88 3.20 -16.58 17.34
C ASP A 88 2.63 -15.36 16.61
N TRP A 89 1.32 -15.18 16.73
CA TRP A 89 0.60 -14.09 16.08
C TRP A 89 0.49 -12.82 16.92
N ALA A 90 0.99 -12.79 18.17
CA ALA A 90 0.65 -11.74 19.14
C ALA A 90 0.90 -10.31 18.62
N LYS A 91 2.04 -10.09 17.95
CA LYS A 91 2.39 -8.80 17.36
C LYS A 91 1.54 -8.45 16.14
N ALA A 92 1.18 -9.45 15.33
CA ALA A 92 0.30 -9.27 14.18
C ALA A 92 -1.13 -8.95 14.62
N ASP A 93 -1.64 -9.69 15.61
CA ASP A 93 -2.95 -9.50 16.23
C ASP A 93 -3.09 -8.06 16.73
N SER A 94 -2.16 -7.61 17.57
CA SER A 94 -2.19 -6.24 18.12
C SER A 94 -2.20 -5.15 17.04
N ARG A 95 -1.46 -5.35 15.93
CA ARG A 95 -1.41 -4.38 14.83
C ARG A 95 -2.68 -4.36 14.00
N ILE A 96 -3.24 -5.54 13.70
CA ILE A 96 -4.49 -5.66 12.94
C ILE A 96 -5.66 -5.13 13.78
N GLU A 97 -5.73 -5.52 15.05
CA GLU A 97 -6.78 -5.06 15.97
C GLU A 97 -6.77 -3.54 16.13
N ALA A 98 -5.59 -2.91 16.25
CA ALA A 98 -5.49 -1.46 16.32
C ALA A 98 -6.06 -0.76 15.07
N LEU A 99 -5.80 -1.28 13.86
CA LEU A 99 -6.40 -0.71 12.65
C LEU A 99 -7.92 -0.89 12.61
N VAL A 100 -8.38 -2.10 12.94
CA VAL A 100 -9.80 -2.44 12.90
C VAL A 100 -10.61 -1.68 13.95
N SER A 101 -10.06 -1.45 15.15
CA SER A 101 -10.74 -0.70 16.22
C SER A 101 -10.98 0.76 15.83
N GLU A 102 -10.14 1.30 14.95
CA GLU A 102 -10.25 2.65 14.40
C GLU A 102 -11.08 2.71 13.09
N GLY A 103 -11.71 1.59 12.70
CA GLY A 103 -12.56 1.51 11.52
C GLY A 103 -11.77 1.54 10.19
N LEU A 104 -10.47 1.23 10.22
CA LEU A 104 -9.61 1.14 9.05
C LEU A 104 -9.69 -0.27 8.43
N ASP A 105 -9.56 -0.35 7.11
CA ASP A 105 -9.47 -1.60 6.34
C ASP A 105 -7.98 -2.00 6.17
N PRO A 106 -7.49 -3.07 6.84
CA PRO A 106 -6.08 -3.43 6.78
C PRO A 106 -5.68 -3.95 5.40
N VAL A 107 -4.49 -3.54 4.94
CA VAL A 107 -3.77 -4.16 3.83
C VAL A 107 -2.56 -4.89 4.38
N VAL A 108 -2.61 -6.22 4.42
CA VAL A 108 -1.58 -7.04 5.05
C VAL A 108 -0.57 -7.52 4.02
N LEU A 109 0.67 -7.05 4.15
CA LEU A 109 1.82 -7.56 3.42
C LEU A 109 2.43 -8.74 4.16
N LEU A 110 2.42 -9.92 3.54
CA LEU A 110 3.13 -11.11 4.01
C LEU A 110 4.46 -11.23 3.28
N GLY A 111 5.56 -11.34 4.03
CA GLY A 111 6.90 -11.50 3.47
C GLY A 111 7.91 -11.94 4.53
N ASP A 112 9.18 -11.67 4.28
CA ASP A 112 10.31 -11.98 5.15
C ASP A 112 10.31 -13.45 5.60
N PRO A 113 10.75 -14.36 4.73
CA PRO A 113 10.60 -15.78 4.95
C PRO A 113 11.34 -16.24 6.20
N ALA A 114 10.81 -17.30 6.82
CA ALA A 114 11.44 -17.84 7.99
C ALA A 114 12.87 -18.34 7.70
N PRO A 115 13.85 -18.16 8.60
CA PRO A 115 15.26 -18.49 8.33
C PRO A 115 15.52 -19.95 7.93
N TRP A 116 14.62 -20.86 8.32
CA TRP A 116 14.70 -22.28 7.99
C TRP A 116 14.05 -22.64 6.64
N ALA A 117 13.22 -21.76 6.08
CA ALA A 117 12.46 -21.95 4.86
C ALA A 117 12.90 -21.01 3.71
N GLY A 118 13.86 -20.13 3.98
CA GLY A 118 14.30 -19.10 3.06
C GLY A 118 15.73 -18.65 3.28
N ARG A 119 16.20 -17.73 2.43
CA ARG A 119 17.50 -17.07 2.55
C ARG A 119 17.35 -15.61 2.13
N GLY A 120 17.61 -14.69 3.07
CA GLY A 120 17.24 -13.29 2.87
C GLY A 120 15.73 -13.19 2.63
N HIS A 121 15.31 -12.46 1.60
CA HIS A 121 13.90 -12.39 1.20
C HIS A 121 13.46 -13.54 0.26
N ARG A 122 14.35 -14.49 -0.07
CA ARG A 122 14.00 -15.60 -0.96
C ARG A 122 13.28 -16.71 -0.22
N ILE A 123 12.05 -16.99 -0.63
CA ILE A 123 11.31 -18.19 -0.24
C ILE A 123 11.92 -19.39 -0.99
N LEU A 124 12.40 -20.39 -0.25
CA LEU A 124 12.98 -21.62 -0.81
C LEU A 124 12.08 -22.82 -0.58
N ASP A 125 11.36 -22.87 0.54
CA ASP A 125 10.36 -23.89 0.84
C ASP A 125 8.95 -23.38 0.50
N LEU A 126 8.57 -23.59 -0.76
CA LEU A 126 7.26 -23.20 -1.28
C LEU A 126 6.08 -23.91 -0.57
N PRO A 127 6.13 -25.23 -0.29
CA PRO A 127 5.11 -25.89 0.53
C PRO A 127 4.90 -25.22 1.90
N ALA A 128 5.97 -24.98 2.66
CA ALA A 128 5.87 -24.33 3.96
C ALA A 128 5.34 -22.89 3.88
N TRP A 129 5.73 -22.16 2.83
CA TRP A 129 5.18 -20.82 2.57
C TRP A 129 3.67 -20.84 2.29
N SER A 130 3.19 -21.82 1.51
CA SER A 130 1.74 -22.02 1.32
C SER A 130 1.02 -22.29 2.63
N ASP A 131 1.60 -23.12 3.51
CA ASP A 131 1.00 -23.40 4.83
C ASP A 131 0.90 -22.14 5.67
N PHE A 132 1.95 -21.32 5.69
CA PHE A 132 1.94 -20.04 6.38
C PHE A 132 0.88 -19.08 5.82
N VAL A 133 0.77 -18.96 4.50
CA VAL A 133 -0.26 -18.12 3.86
C VAL A 133 -1.67 -18.63 4.21
N ARG A 134 -1.91 -19.94 4.13
CA ARG A 134 -3.20 -20.52 4.54
C ARG A 134 -3.49 -20.25 6.01
N ALA A 135 -2.50 -20.34 6.89
CA ALA A 135 -2.67 -20.05 8.31
C ALA A 135 -3.02 -18.57 8.56
N ALA A 136 -2.33 -17.64 7.91
CA ALA A 136 -2.61 -16.21 8.01
C ALA A 136 -4.02 -15.87 7.49
N VAL A 137 -4.38 -16.36 6.31
CA VAL A 137 -5.70 -16.12 5.69
C VAL A 137 -6.81 -16.81 6.49
N SER A 138 -6.58 -18.01 7.02
CA SER A 138 -7.56 -18.67 7.89
C SER A 138 -7.77 -17.91 9.20
N ARG A 139 -6.76 -17.18 9.69
CA ARG A 139 -6.84 -16.45 10.96
C ARG A 139 -7.60 -15.13 10.79
N TYR A 140 -7.25 -14.36 9.76
CA TYR A 140 -7.72 -12.98 9.59
C TYR A 140 -8.72 -12.77 8.44
N GLY A 141 -8.81 -13.73 7.51
CA GLY A 141 -9.71 -13.67 6.37
C GLY A 141 -11.18 -13.82 6.73
N GLY A 142 -12.07 -13.61 5.76
CA GLY A 142 -13.52 -13.76 5.88
C GLY A 142 -14.04 -15.17 5.63
N GLY A 143 -13.14 -16.15 5.45
CA GLY A 143 -13.50 -17.56 5.33
C GLY A 143 -14.12 -18.14 6.60
N SER A 144 -14.60 -19.38 6.54
CA SER A 144 -15.39 -20.03 7.60
C SER A 144 -14.71 -20.13 8.98
N SER A 145 -13.40 -19.94 9.05
CA SER A 145 -12.58 -20.05 10.26
C SER A 145 -11.96 -18.73 10.72
N GLY A 146 -12.07 -17.65 9.92
CA GLY A 146 -11.45 -16.37 10.21
C GLY A 146 -12.43 -15.36 10.82
N ASN A 147 -11.90 -14.24 11.30
CA ASN A 147 -12.70 -13.16 11.90
C ASN A 147 -13.14 -12.09 10.88
N GLY A 148 -12.76 -12.22 9.61
CA GLY A 148 -13.11 -11.29 8.53
C GLY A 148 -12.46 -9.92 8.63
N THR A 149 -11.42 -9.74 9.45
CA THR A 149 -10.79 -8.43 9.66
C THR A 149 -9.87 -8.01 8.52
N VAL A 150 -9.38 -8.96 7.71
CA VAL A 150 -8.46 -8.69 6.60
C VAL A 150 -9.00 -9.26 5.31
N ARG A 151 -9.26 -8.38 4.33
CA ARG A 151 -9.59 -8.77 2.96
C ARG A 151 -8.50 -8.44 1.96
N ASN A 152 -7.58 -7.53 2.28
CA ASN A 152 -6.56 -7.07 1.35
C ASN A 152 -5.20 -7.67 1.73
N TRP A 153 -4.67 -8.49 0.82
CA TRP A 153 -3.44 -9.26 1.01
C TRP A 153 -2.41 -8.87 -0.04
N GLN A 154 -1.19 -8.60 0.38
CA GLN A 154 -0.03 -8.44 -0.49
C GLN A 154 0.98 -9.54 -0.17
N PHE A 155 1.65 -10.06 -1.20
CA PHE A 155 2.68 -11.08 -1.04
C PHE A 155 4.02 -10.56 -1.55
N GLU A 156 5.02 -10.55 -0.66
CA GLU A 156 6.34 -9.97 -0.90
C GLU A 156 6.31 -8.47 -1.25
N ASN A 157 7.49 -7.87 -1.37
CA ASN A 157 7.67 -6.45 -1.69
C ASN A 157 8.74 -6.28 -2.78
N GLU A 158 8.50 -5.33 -3.69
CA GLU A 158 9.53 -4.77 -4.58
C GLU A 158 10.36 -5.80 -5.35
N PRO A 159 9.71 -6.69 -6.13
CA PRO A 159 10.38 -7.78 -6.84
C PRO A 159 11.42 -7.32 -7.86
N ASN A 160 11.38 -6.04 -8.24
CA ASN A 160 12.23 -5.45 -9.25
C ASN A 160 13.43 -4.68 -8.70
N LEU A 161 13.67 -4.66 -7.38
CA LEU A 161 14.92 -4.13 -6.83
C LEU A 161 16.05 -5.15 -6.88
N PRO A 162 17.32 -4.74 -7.06
CA PRO A 162 18.47 -5.65 -7.03
C PRO A 162 18.60 -6.50 -5.76
N ILE A 163 18.07 -6.02 -4.63
CA ILE A 163 18.05 -6.76 -3.36
C ILE A 163 17.01 -7.89 -3.36
N SER A 164 16.01 -7.81 -4.24
CA SER A 164 14.97 -8.81 -4.34
C SER A 164 15.50 -10.09 -4.96
N PRO A 165 15.13 -11.27 -4.42
CA PRO A 165 15.49 -12.55 -5.02
C PRO A 165 14.81 -12.81 -6.37
N TYR A 166 13.85 -11.97 -6.76
CA TYR A 166 13.14 -12.01 -8.03
C TYR A 166 13.63 -10.95 -9.03
N TYR A 167 14.73 -10.24 -8.71
CA TYR A 167 15.30 -9.25 -9.61
C TYR A 167 15.66 -9.87 -10.96
N GLY A 168 15.12 -9.31 -12.05
CA GLY A 168 15.30 -9.83 -13.40
C GLY A 168 14.52 -11.12 -13.70
N ASP A 169 13.67 -11.59 -12.78
CA ASP A 169 12.83 -12.78 -12.92
C ASP A 169 11.33 -12.47 -12.69
N PRO A 170 10.70 -11.68 -13.58
CA PRO A 170 9.28 -11.37 -13.48
C PRO A 170 8.39 -12.62 -13.60
N ALA A 171 8.82 -13.64 -14.34
CA ALA A 171 8.07 -14.88 -14.50
C ALA A 171 8.05 -15.71 -13.20
N GLY A 172 9.19 -15.81 -12.50
CA GLY A 172 9.27 -16.47 -11.20
C GLY A 172 8.42 -15.77 -10.14
N TYR A 173 8.44 -14.44 -10.10
CA TYR A 173 7.57 -13.69 -9.19
C TYR A 173 6.08 -13.85 -9.54
N ALA A 174 5.71 -13.80 -10.82
CA ALA A 174 4.34 -14.04 -11.25
C ALA A 174 3.84 -15.46 -10.88
N ALA A 175 4.72 -16.47 -10.98
CA ALA A 175 4.41 -17.83 -10.56
C ALA A 175 4.18 -17.93 -9.04
N LEU A 176 5.02 -17.27 -8.23
CA LEU A 176 4.82 -17.16 -6.78
C LEU A 176 3.47 -16.50 -6.47
N LEU A 177 3.21 -15.33 -7.04
CA LEU A 177 2.00 -14.55 -6.78
C LEU A 177 0.74 -15.33 -7.16
N LYS A 178 0.74 -15.98 -8.34
CA LYS A 178 -0.36 -16.84 -8.78
C LYS A 178 -0.62 -17.99 -7.80
N ARG A 179 0.44 -18.61 -7.28
CA ARG A 179 0.30 -19.66 -6.28
C ARG A 179 -0.29 -19.11 -4.99
N MET A 180 0.22 -18.01 -4.45
CA MET A 180 -0.29 -17.43 -3.20
C MET A 180 -1.74 -16.95 -3.32
N MET A 181 -2.12 -16.38 -4.46
CA MET A 181 -3.51 -16.06 -4.77
C MET A 181 -4.39 -17.30 -4.73
N THR A 182 -3.94 -18.41 -5.33
CA THR A 182 -4.68 -19.68 -5.31
C THR A 182 -4.88 -20.19 -3.88
N GLU A 183 -3.83 -20.14 -3.06
CA GLU A 183 -3.89 -20.60 -1.66
C GLU A 183 -4.81 -19.72 -0.80
N ALA A 184 -4.72 -18.40 -0.96
CA ALA A 184 -5.58 -17.47 -0.25
C ALA A 184 -7.05 -17.68 -0.63
N HIS A 185 -7.35 -17.81 -1.93
CA HIS A 185 -8.72 -18.05 -2.41
C HIS A 185 -9.30 -19.40 -2.04
N ALA A 186 -8.45 -20.42 -1.85
CA ALA A 186 -8.90 -21.71 -1.35
C ALA A 186 -9.40 -21.63 0.10
N VAL A 187 -8.87 -20.70 0.91
CA VAL A 187 -9.29 -20.49 2.31
C VAL A 187 -10.39 -19.43 2.42
N ASP A 188 -10.26 -18.34 1.68
CA ASP A 188 -11.19 -17.22 1.62
C ASP A 188 -11.35 -16.75 0.16
N ALA A 189 -12.42 -17.18 -0.48
CA ALA A 189 -12.75 -16.81 -1.86
C ALA A 189 -13.00 -15.29 -2.04
N THR A 190 -13.18 -14.53 -0.96
CA THR A 190 -13.38 -13.08 -0.99
C THR A 190 -12.08 -12.28 -0.83
N ALA A 191 -10.96 -12.96 -0.56
CA ALA A 191 -9.66 -12.31 -0.42
C ALA A 191 -9.27 -11.54 -1.69
N ARG A 192 -8.78 -10.32 -1.50
CA ARG A 192 -8.26 -9.43 -2.55
C ARG A 192 -6.75 -9.46 -2.49
N VAL A 193 -6.10 -9.80 -3.60
CA VAL A 193 -4.64 -9.89 -3.68
C VAL A 193 -4.08 -8.68 -4.42
N TRP A 194 -3.18 -7.96 -3.77
CA TRP A 194 -2.52 -6.75 -4.20
C TRP A 194 -1.08 -7.07 -4.59
N GLY A 195 -0.58 -6.46 -5.65
CA GLY A 195 0.79 -6.65 -6.15
C GLY A 195 0.95 -6.07 -7.56
N PRO A 196 2.19 -6.01 -8.09
CA PRO A 196 3.43 -6.56 -7.54
C PRO A 196 4.20 -5.63 -6.59
N SER A 197 3.65 -4.48 -6.19
CA SER A 197 4.30 -3.50 -5.30
C SER A 197 5.74 -3.19 -5.73
N VAL A 198 5.89 -2.80 -6.99
CA VAL A 198 7.18 -2.52 -7.62
C VAL A 198 7.74 -1.17 -7.18
N VAL A 199 9.05 -1.10 -6.96
CA VAL A 199 9.73 0.20 -6.99
C VAL A 199 9.78 0.66 -8.42
N TRP A 200 9.75 1.95 -8.61
CA TRP A 200 9.95 2.53 -9.90
C TRP A 200 11.38 2.26 -10.44
N LEU A 201 11.53 1.94 -11.75
CA LEU A 201 12.84 1.67 -12.37
C LEU A 201 13.58 2.99 -12.60
N ALA A 202 14.82 3.12 -12.11
CA ALA A 202 15.71 4.25 -12.39
C ALA A 202 15.78 4.59 -13.90
N GLY A 203 15.03 5.59 -14.34
CA GLY A 203 15.10 6.18 -15.70
C GLY A 203 13.79 6.43 -16.48
N ASN A 204 12.58 6.40 -15.90
CA ASN A 204 11.32 6.79 -16.59
C ASN A 204 10.20 7.39 -15.68
N ASP A 205 10.31 8.65 -15.24
CA ASP A 205 9.90 9.18 -13.90
C ASP A 205 8.42 9.42 -13.74
N GLY A 206 7.63 8.90 -14.68
CA GLY A 206 6.33 9.47 -14.96
C GLY A 206 6.44 10.94 -15.44
N TYR A 207 7.67 11.48 -15.53
CA TYR A 207 8.03 12.83 -15.94
C TYR A 207 8.98 12.79 -17.13
N GLY A 208 8.84 11.80 -18.02
CA GLY A 208 9.54 11.71 -19.30
C GLY A 208 11.02 12.12 -19.23
N THR A 209 11.92 11.18 -18.97
CA THR A 209 13.35 11.47 -19.07
C THR A 209 13.74 11.81 -20.51
N ASN A 210 13.79 13.10 -20.81
CA ASN A 210 14.88 13.75 -21.53
C ASN A 210 14.89 15.22 -21.10
N GLY A 211 15.98 15.60 -20.44
CA GLY A 211 16.14 16.90 -19.78
C GLY A 211 15.70 18.06 -20.67
N THR A 212 14.75 18.84 -20.15
CA THR A 212 14.47 20.28 -20.40
C THR A 212 13.03 20.66 -19.98
N GLY A 213 12.14 19.71 -19.71
CA GLY A 213 10.78 19.99 -19.24
C GLY A 213 10.68 20.11 -17.72
N GLY A 214 10.17 21.25 -17.22
CA GLY A 214 9.79 21.42 -15.82
C GLY A 214 8.62 20.52 -15.40
N PRO A 215 8.19 20.57 -14.12
CA PRO A 215 7.15 19.70 -13.58
C PRO A 215 5.89 19.74 -14.45
N GLY A 216 5.46 18.54 -14.87
CA GLY A 216 4.29 18.34 -15.73
C GLY A 216 3.05 18.94 -15.09
N CYS A 217 2.59 20.06 -15.65
CA CYS A 217 1.20 20.45 -15.58
C CYS A 217 0.40 19.29 -16.19
N VAL A 218 -0.61 18.81 -15.45
CA VAL A 218 -1.71 18.06 -16.05
C VAL A 218 -2.32 19.00 -17.09
N ALA A 219 -2.04 18.75 -18.36
CA ALA A 219 -2.54 19.57 -19.45
C ALA A 219 -4.07 19.44 -19.49
N CYS A 220 -4.77 20.52 -19.12
CA CYS A 220 -6.11 20.75 -19.61
C CYS A 220 -6.04 20.82 -21.14
N PRO A 221 -6.92 20.14 -21.90
CA PRO A 221 -6.77 20.00 -23.36
C PRO A 221 -6.86 21.30 -24.17
N ASP A 222 -7.18 22.44 -23.57
CA ASP A 222 -7.57 23.65 -24.29
C ASP A 222 -6.68 24.88 -24.04
N CYS A 223 -5.46 24.71 -23.54
CA CYS A 223 -4.48 25.81 -23.53
C CYS A 223 -3.58 25.76 -24.77
N THR A 224 -4.01 26.40 -25.86
CA THR A 224 -3.13 26.75 -26.98
C THR A 224 -2.36 28.03 -26.68
N GLU A 225 -1.07 28.04 -27.06
CA GLU A 225 -0.14 29.18 -26.98
C GLU A 225 -0.63 30.48 -27.62
#